data_AF-A0A286GSU3-F1
#
_entry.id   AF-A0A286GSU3-F1
#
_cell.length_a   1.000
_cell.length_b   1.000
_cell.length_c   1.000
_cell.angle_alpha   90.00
_cell.angle_beta   90.00
_cell.angle_gamma   90.00
#
_symmetry.space_group_name_H-M   'P 1'
#
loop_
_entity.id
_entity.type
_entity.pdbx_description
1 polymer ?
#
loop_
_entity_poly.entity_id
_entity_poly.type
_entity_poly.pdbx_seq_one_letter_code
_entity_poly.pdbx_strand_id
1 'polypeptide(L)'
;MSAPLPPPQSIDDLRAALLKDHGATVSKDDPVLMVYTIHRAALGETVQALDAFRAALRDEVAAISRGHTAEVRTALAEIHDAVTSDALKQRLAAMQEAAVLADRSAAAMRRLVVRLSLLSLATGVAAALAVAAAVLVLR
;
A
#
# COMPACT_ATOMS: atom_id res chain seq x y z
N MET A 1 -18.23 -45.67 -32.32
CA MET A 1 -17.00 -44.85 -32.16
C MET A 1 -16.37 -45.29 -30.85
N SER A 2 -15.35 -46.14 -30.91
CA SER A 2 -14.68 -46.67 -29.72
C SER A 2 -13.84 -45.56 -29.08
N ALA A 3 -13.91 -45.42 -27.75
CA ALA A 3 -13.10 -44.45 -27.01
C ALA A 3 -11.60 -44.67 -27.31
N PRO A 4 -10.78 -43.60 -27.45
CA PRO A 4 -9.36 -43.75 -27.68
C PRO A 4 -8.74 -44.50 -26.51
N LEU A 5 -8.03 -45.59 -26.82
CA LEU A 5 -7.33 -46.39 -25.83
C LEU A 5 -6.26 -45.53 -25.14
N PRO A 6 -6.06 -45.71 -23.83
CA PRO A 6 -5.02 -45.00 -23.11
C PRO A 6 -3.65 -45.27 -23.78
N PRO A 7 -2.80 -44.24 -23.92
CA PRO A 7 -1.54 -44.37 -24.63
C PRO A 7 -0.65 -45.43 -23.96
N PRO A 8 0.01 -46.31 -24.73
CA PRO A 8 0.84 -47.38 -24.18
C PRO A 8 2.02 -46.81 -23.38
N GLN A 9 2.16 -47.29 -22.14
CA GLN A 9 3.13 -46.78 -21.17
C GLN A 9 4.50 -47.48 -21.24
N SER A 10 4.59 -48.59 -21.97
CA SER A 10 5.82 -49.35 -22.23
C SER A 10 5.87 -49.90 -23.66
N ILE A 11 7.04 -50.38 -24.09
CA ILE A 11 7.22 -51.03 -25.38
C ILE A 11 6.37 -52.31 -25.47
N ASP A 12 6.27 -53.07 -24.36
CA ASP A 12 5.46 -54.28 -24.34
C ASP A 12 3.96 -53.97 -24.41
N ASP A 13 3.51 -52.88 -23.79
CA ASP A 13 2.13 -52.39 -23.94
C ASP A 13 1.84 -51.96 -25.38
N LEU A 14 2.80 -51.30 -26.05
CA LEU A 14 2.66 -50.92 -27.45
C LEU A 14 2.56 -52.16 -28.34
N ARG A 15 3.39 -53.17 -28.12
CA ARG A 15 3.36 -54.43 -28.89
C ARG A 15 2.04 -55.17 -28.66
N ALA A 16 1.54 -55.22 -27.42
CA ALA A 16 0.25 -55.80 -27.10
C ALA A 16 -0.91 -55.04 -27.76
N ALA A 17 -0.86 -53.70 -27.78
CA ALA A 17 -1.86 -52.87 -28.44
C ALA A 17 -1.85 -53.04 -29.97
N LEU A 18 -0.67 -53.04 -30.60
CA LEU A 18 -0.53 -53.27 -32.04
C LEU A 18 -1.04 -54.65 -32.46
N LEU A 19 -0.82 -55.67 -31.63
CA LEU A 19 -1.36 -57.00 -31.86
C LEU A 19 -2.89 -57.03 -31.70
N LYS A 20 -3.41 -56.43 -30.63
CA LYS A 20 -4.83 -56.45 -30.29
C LYS A 20 -5.69 -55.66 -31.27
N ASP A 21 -5.26 -54.46 -31.65
CA ASP A 21 -6.08 -53.51 -32.40
C ASP A 21 -5.82 -53.55 -33.90
N HIS A 22 -4.60 -53.95 -34.30
CA HIS A 22 -4.17 -53.96 -35.70
C HIS A 22 -3.76 -55.35 -36.21
N GLY A 23 -3.75 -56.38 -35.36
CA GLY A 23 -3.32 -57.73 -35.73
C GLY A 23 -1.84 -57.83 -36.10
N ALA A 24 -1.04 -56.80 -35.82
CA ALA A 24 0.34 -56.71 -36.24
C ALA A 24 1.28 -57.29 -35.17
N THR A 25 2.07 -58.31 -35.54
CA THR A 25 3.13 -58.85 -34.69
C THR A 25 4.44 -58.12 -34.98
N VAL A 26 4.95 -57.43 -33.96
CA VAL A 26 6.13 -56.56 -34.09
C VAL A 26 7.32 -57.21 -33.37
N SER A 27 8.42 -57.37 -34.10
CA SER A 27 9.70 -57.89 -33.57
C SER A 27 10.44 -56.82 -32.77
N LYS A 28 11.43 -57.21 -31.95
CA LYS A 28 12.27 -56.28 -31.18
C LYS A 28 13.07 -55.32 -32.09
N ASP A 29 13.45 -55.79 -33.27
CA ASP A 29 14.25 -55.02 -34.24
C ASP A 29 13.39 -54.25 -35.25
N ASP A 30 12.08 -54.17 -35.00
CA ASP A 30 11.17 -53.51 -35.92
C ASP A 30 11.36 -51.97 -35.87
N PRO A 31 11.50 -51.30 -37.02
CA PRO A 31 11.66 -49.85 -37.08
C PRO A 31 10.53 -49.07 -36.39
N VAL A 32 9.31 -49.63 -36.29
CA VAL A 32 8.20 -49.00 -35.56
C VAL A 32 8.53 -48.81 -34.07
N LEU A 33 9.20 -49.79 -33.44
CA LEU A 33 9.60 -49.68 -32.03
C LEU A 33 10.75 -48.69 -31.86
N MET A 34 11.63 -48.57 -32.85
CA MET A 34 12.68 -47.56 -32.86
C MET A 34 12.10 -46.14 -32.91
N VAL A 35 11.11 -45.91 -33.79
CA VAL A 35 10.39 -44.62 -33.88
C VAL A 35 9.66 -44.30 -32.57
N TYR A 36 9.00 -45.29 -31.95
CA TYR A 36 8.37 -45.10 -30.64
C TYR A 36 9.39 -44.69 -29.57
N THR A 37 10.54 -45.34 -29.54
CA THR A 37 11.59 -45.07 -28.53
C THR A 37 12.17 -43.67 -28.70
N ILE A 38 12.43 -43.24 -29.95
CA ILE A 38 12.88 -41.87 -30.26
C ILE A 38 11.82 -40.85 -29.82
N HIS A 39 10.54 -41.10 -30.16
CA HIS A 39 9.47 -40.19 -29.79
C HIS A 39 9.29 -40.10 -28.26
N ARG A 40 9.41 -41.21 -27.55
CA ARG A 40 9.37 -41.25 -26.08
C ARG A 40 10.52 -40.48 -25.45
N ALA A 41 11.73 -40.60 -25.99
CA ALA A 41 12.89 -39.82 -25.53
C ALA A 41 12.66 -38.32 -25.74
N ALA A 42 12.20 -37.91 -26.93
CA ALA A 42 11.86 -36.52 -27.22
C ALA A 42 10.73 -35.98 -26.32
N LEU A 43 9.73 -36.79 -26.00
CA LEU A 43 8.70 -36.41 -25.03
C LEU A 43 9.28 -36.24 -23.62
N GLY A 44 10.23 -37.09 -23.21
CA GLY A 44 10.95 -36.92 -21.95
C GLY A 44 11.73 -35.61 -21.88
N GLU A 45 12.46 -35.28 -22.95
CA GLU A 45 13.20 -34.01 -23.07
C GLU A 45 12.28 -32.79 -23.04
N THR A 46 11.15 -32.85 -23.75
CA THR A 46 10.18 -31.74 -23.75
C THR A 46 9.51 -31.54 -22.39
N VAL A 47 9.21 -32.61 -21.64
CA VAL A 47 8.72 -32.51 -20.26
C VAL A 47 9.75 -31.85 -19.35
N GLN A 48 11.02 -32.26 -19.45
CA GLN A 48 12.10 -31.63 -18.67
C GLN A 48 12.28 -30.15 -19.01
N ALA A 49 12.27 -29.81 -20.30
CA ALA A 49 12.34 -28.43 -20.76
C ALA A 49 11.15 -27.59 -20.27
N LEU A 50 9.95 -28.17 -20.27
CA LEU A 50 8.74 -27.51 -19.79
C LEU A 50 8.79 -27.25 -18.28
N ASP A 51 9.33 -28.20 -17.51
CA ASP A 51 9.48 -28.04 -16.06
C ASP A 51 10.54 -26.99 -15.71
N ALA A 52 11.65 -26.95 -16.45
CA ALA A 52 12.64 -25.88 -16.34
C ALA A 52 12.04 -24.51 -16.69
N PHE A 53 11.26 -24.43 -17.76
CA PHE A 53 10.58 -23.20 -18.16
C PHE A 53 9.54 -22.73 -17.12
N ARG A 54 8.78 -23.65 -16.54
CA ARG A 54 7.86 -23.35 -15.43
C ARG A 54 8.59 -22.82 -14.19
N ALA A 55 9.76 -23.35 -13.87
CA ALA A 55 10.58 -22.85 -12.78
C ALA A 55 11.05 -21.42 -13.06
N ALA A 56 11.61 -21.17 -14.25
CA ALA A 56 12.06 -19.84 -14.66
C ALA A 56 10.91 -18.80 -14.64
N LEU A 57 9.72 -19.18 -15.13
CA LEU A 57 8.54 -18.30 -15.08
C LEU A 57 8.13 -17.94 -13.65
N ARG A 58 8.18 -18.90 -12.72
CA ARG A 58 7.86 -18.62 -11.31
C ARG A 58 8.86 -17.64 -10.70
N ASP A 59 10.14 -17.82 -10.99
CA ASP A 59 11.20 -16.96 -10.46
C ASP A 59 11.08 -15.53 -11.02
N GLU A 60 10.78 -15.40 -12.31
CA GLU A 60 10.57 -14.11 -12.97
C GLU A 60 9.35 -13.38 -12.39
N VAL A 61 8.21 -14.07 -12.26
CA VAL A 61 7.00 -13.50 -11.65
C VAL A 61 7.27 -13.05 -10.21
N ALA A 62 8.02 -13.84 -9.44
CA ALA A 62 8.40 -13.47 -8.08
C ALA A 62 9.33 -12.25 -8.05
N ALA A 63 10.27 -12.13 -9.01
CA ALA A 63 11.15 -10.98 -9.15
C ALA A 63 10.37 -9.70 -9.49
N ILE A 64 9.46 -9.77 -10.47
CA ILE A 64 8.58 -8.65 -10.85
C ILE A 64 7.72 -8.21 -9.66
N SER A 65 7.11 -9.16 -8.94
CA SER A 65 6.28 -8.84 -7.76
C SER A 65 7.06 -8.13 -6.66
N ARG A 66 8.30 -8.57 -6.39
CA ARG A 66 9.20 -7.91 -5.44
C ARG A 66 9.58 -6.50 -5.89
N GLY A 67 9.91 -6.33 -7.17
CA GLY A 67 10.23 -5.02 -7.76
C GLY A 67 9.07 -4.04 -7.63
N HIS A 68 7.88 -4.46 -8.02
CA HIS A 68 6.68 -3.62 -7.95
C HIS A 68 6.32 -3.23 -6.50
N THR A 69 6.47 -4.16 -5.55
CA THR A 69 6.24 -3.86 -4.13
C THR A 69 7.22 -2.83 -3.59
N ALA A 70 8.49 -2.89 -4.03
CA ALA A 70 9.50 -1.91 -3.65
C ALA A 70 9.18 -0.52 -4.23
N GLU A 71 8.81 -0.45 -5.50
CA GLU A 71 8.40 0.80 -6.16
C GLU A 71 7.20 1.45 -5.48
N VAL A 72 6.15 0.67 -5.18
CA VAL A 72 4.97 1.17 -4.46
C VAL A 72 5.34 1.69 -3.08
N ARG A 73 6.22 1.00 -2.35
CA ARG A 73 6.70 1.45 -1.04
C ARG A 73 7.48 2.76 -1.15
N THR A 74 8.33 2.91 -2.15
CA THR A 74 9.08 4.15 -2.40
C THR A 74 8.14 5.30 -2.72
N ALA A 75 7.20 5.11 -3.65
CA ALA A 75 6.21 6.13 -3.99
C ALA A 75 5.34 6.52 -2.78
N LEU A 76 4.95 5.54 -1.93
CA LEU A 76 4.20 5.83 -0.72
C LEU A 76 5.02 6.62 0.30
N ALA A 77 6.32 6.33 0.44
CA ALA A 77 7.22 7.10 1.29
C ALA A 77 7.38 8.54 0.80
N GLU A 78 7.54 8.74 -0.51
CA GLU A 78 7.60 10.07 -1.13
C GLU A 78 6.31 10.88 -0.92
N ILE A 79 5.15 10.25 -1.11
CA ILE A 79 3.84 10.87 -0.84
C ILE A 79 3.69 11.22 0.64
N HIS A 80 4.07 10.30 1.54
CA HIS A 80 4.00 10.53 2.97
C HIS A 80 4.88 11.72 3.38
N ASP A 81 6.13 11.79 2.91
CA ASP A 81 7.03 12.90 3.19
C ASP A 81 6.53 14.23 2.61
N ALA A 82 6.01 14.23 1.38
CA ALA A 82 5.43 15.42 0.76
C ALA A 82 4.22 15.92 1.56
N VAL A 83 3.28 15.04 1.90
CA VAL A 83 2.07 15.39 2.65
C VAL A 83 2.39 15.85 4.06
N THR A 84 3.29 15.15 4.76
CA THR A 84 3.66 15.53 6.14
C THR A 84 4.41 16.85 6.15
N SER A 85 5.40 17.06 5.27
CA SER A 85 6.14 18.33 5.17
C SER A 85 5.19 19.50 4.88
N ASP A 86 4.34 19.40 3.87
CA ASP A 86 3.48 20.53 3.48
C ASP A 86 2.35 20.77 4.47
N ALA A 87 1.72 19.71 5.00
CA ALA A 87 0.72 19.86 6.05
C ALA A 87 1.34 20.41 7.35
N LEU A 88 2.56 20.00 7.72
CA LEU A 88 3.28 20.58 8.86
C LEU A 88 3.57 22.06 8.62
N LYS A 89 4.11 22.41 7.44
CA LYS A 89 4.46 23.80 7.10
C LYS A 89 3.23 24.70 7.18
N GLN A 90 2.10 24.27 6.62
CA GLN A 90 0.84 25.04 6.68
C GLN A 90 0.33 25.16 8.12
N ARG A 91 0.36 24.10 8.92
CA ARG A 91 -0.07 24.15 10.32
C ARG A 91 0.85 25.03 11.17
N LEU A 92 2.17 24.96 10.96
CA LEU A 92 3.14 25.82 11.63
C LEU A 92 2.95 27.29 11.26
N ALA A 93 2.72 27.59 9.97
CA ALA A 93 2.43 28.95 9.52
C ALA A 93 1.13 29.49 10.17
N ALA A 94 0.05 28.70 10.17
CA ALA A 94 -1.21 29.06 10.81
C ALA A 94 -1.07 29.22 12.35
N MET A 95 -0.30 28.36 13.01
CA MET A 95 -0.01 28.49 14.44
C MET A 95 0.83 29.74 14.73
N GLN A 96 1.78 30.09 13.88
CA GLN A 96 2.59 31.29 14.03
C GLN A 96 1.75 32.57 13.85
N GLU A 97 0.83 32.58 12.88
CA GLU A 97 -0.14 33.67 12.72
C GLU A 97 -1.09 33.78 13.92
N ALA A 98 -1.60 32.65 14.42
CA ALA A 98 -2.44 32.61 15.61
C ALA A 98 -1.70 33.11 16.87
N ALA A 99 -0.42 32.76 17.03
CA ALA A 99 0.42 33.26 18.12
C ALA A 99 0.61 34.78 18.04
N VAL A 100 0.88 35.33 16.85
CA VAL A 100 1.00 36.78 16.65
C VAL A 100 -0.31 37.50 16.95
N LEU A 101 -1.46 36.93 16.55
CA LEU A 101 -2.78 37.48 16.87
C LEU A 101 -3.08 37.41 18.37
N ALA A 102 -2.71 36.33 19.05
CA ALA A 102 -2.86 36.16 20.48
C ALA A 102 -1.99 37.15 21.28
N ASP A 103 -0.75 37.39 20.87
CA ASP A 103 0.11 38.39 21.50
C ASP A 103 -0.46 39.81 21.34
N ARG A 104 -0.99 40.13 20.14
CA ARG A 104 -1.66 41.41 19.90
C ARG A 104 -2.92 41.57 20.74
N SER A 105 -3.73 40.53 20.87
CA SER A 105 -4.96 40.57 21.68
C SER A 105 -4.65 40.67 23.17
N ALA A 106 -3.64 39.96 23.68
CA ALA A 106 -3.17 40.08 25.06
C ALA A 106 -2.65 41.49 25.37
N ALA A 107 -1.89 42.10 24.45
CA ALA A 107 -1.42 43.48 24.59
C ALA A 107 -2.56 44.52 24.54
N ALA A 108 -3.62 44.28 23.76
CA ALA A 108 -4.81 45.11 23.76
C ALA A 108 -5.63 44.92 25.05
N MET A 109 -5.78 43.69 25.52
CA MET A 109 -6.49 43.33 26.75
C MET A 109 -5.85 44.00 27.96
N ARG A 110 -4.52 43.97 28.09
CA ARG A 110 -3.78 44.68 29.15
C ARG A 110 -4.10 46.18 29.16
N ARG A 111 -4.12 46.82 27.98
CA ARG A 111 -4.46 48.25 27.86
C ARG A 111 -5.90 48.54 28.24
N LEU A 112 -6.84 47.67 27.86
CA LEU A 112 -8.25 47.81 28.23
C LEU A 112 -8.45 47.65 29.74
N VAL A 113 -7.82 46.67 30.37
CA VAL A 113 -7.89 46.45 31.82
C VAL A 113 -7.36 47.67 32.58
N VAL A 114 -6.22 48.23 32.17
CA VAL A 114 -5.66 49.45 32.79
C VAL A 114 -6.61 50.64 32.67
N ARG A 115 -7.24 50.83 31.51
CA ARG A 115 -8.24 51.90 31.31
C ARG A 115 -9.47 51.68 32.18
N LEU A 116 -9.95 50.44 32.26
CA LEU A 116 -11.13 50.09 33.04
C LEU A 116 -10.87 50.25 34.55
N SER A 117 -9.66 49.93 35.02
CA SER A 117 -9.26 50.17 36.41
C SER A 117 -9.16 51.66 36.75
N LEU A 118 -8.74 52.51 35.81
CA LEU A 118 -8.72 53.96 36.03
C LEU A 118 -10.14 54.52 36.11
N LEU A 119 -11.03 54.07 35.22
CA LEU A 119 -12.43 54.46 35.22
C LEU A 119 -13.16 54.01 36.49
N SER A 120 -12.92 52.79 36.97
CA SER A 120 -13.54 52.29 38.21
C SER A 120 -13.05 53.02 39.46
N LEU A 121 -11.76 53.40 39.50
CA LEU A 121 -11.24 54.25 40.57
C LEU A 121 -11.88 55.64 40.53
N ALA A 122 -12.02 56.25 39.35
CA ALA A 122 -12.62 57.57 39.20
C ALA A 122 -14.11 57.57 39.61
N THR A 123 -14.87 56.55 39.22
CA THR A 123 -16.28 56.41 39.64
C THR A 123 -16.40 56.13 41.14
N GLY A 124 -15.49 55.35 41.72
CA GLY A 124 -15.43 55.13 43.17
C GLY A 124 -15.20 56.43 43.96
N VAL A 125 -14.25 57.26 43.53
CA VAL A 125 -13.98 58.56 44.16
C VAL A 125 -15.17 59.51 44.01
N ALA A 126 -15.79 59.57 42.83
CA ALA A 126 -16.97 60.40 42.59
C ALA A 126 -18.15 59.96 43.47
N ALA A 127 -18.39 58.66 43.62
CA ALA A 127 -19.42 58.13 44.51
C ALA A 127 -19.14 58.47 45.99
N ALA A 128 -17.89 58.35 46.44
CA ALA A 128 -17.50 58.71 47.80
C ALA A 128 -17.73 60.20 48.10
N LEU A 129 -17.40 61.08 47.15
CA LEU A 129 -17.67 62.53 47.25
C LEU A 129 -19.17 62.83 47.28
N ALA A 130 -19.96 62.16 46.44
CA ALA A 130 -21.42 62.34 46.42
C ALA A 130 -22.06 61.95 47.77
N VAL A 131 -21.62 60.84 48.37
CA VAL A 131 -22.09 60.41 49.70
C VAL A 131 -21.65 61.42 50.78
N ALA A 132 -20.39 61.87 50.76
CA ALA A 132 -19.89 62.86 51.72
C ALA A 132 -20.66 64.18 51.64
N ALA A 133 -20.95 64.66 50.42
CA ALA A 133 -21.76 65.86 50.20
C ALA A 133 -23.20 65.68 50.70
N ALA A 134 -23.84 64.54 50.42
CA ALA A 134 -25.19 64.25 50.90
C ALA A 134 -25.24 64.23 52.44
N VAL A 135 -24.25 63.62 53.10
CA VAL A 135 -24.15 63.61 54.57
C VAL A 135 -23.97 65.02 55.16
N LEU A 136 -23.22 65.89 54.47
CA LEU A 136 -22.98 67.26 54.92
C LEU A 136 -24.22 68.16 54.74
N VAL A 137 -25.03 67.92 53.71
CA VAL A 137 -26.30 68.64 53.47
C VAL A 137 -27.42 68.18 54.41
N LEU A 138 -27.43 66.91 54.84
CA LEU A 138 -28.42 66.38 55.79
C LEU A 138 -28.10 66.69 57.27
N ARG A 139 -26.93 67.26 57.57
CA ARG A 139 -26.53 67.70 58.92
C ARG A 139 -26.79 69.18 59.13
#